data_AF-A0A480A079-F1
#
_entry.id   AF-A0A480A079-F1
#
_cell.length_a   1.000
_cell.length_b   1.000
_cell.length_c   1.000
_cell.angle_alpha   90.00
_cell.angle_beta   90.00
_cell.angle_gamma   90.00
#
_symmetry.space_group_name_H-M   'P 1'
#
loop_
_entity.id
_entity.type
_entity.pdbx_description
1 polymer ?
#
loop_
_entity_poly.entity_id
_entity_poly.type
_entity_poly.pdbx_seq_one_letter_code
_entity_poly.pdbx_strand_id
1 'polypeptide(L)'
;MNWKLKAKIQNLVSLLPPNISYSTYYWIQRNFGSLKKNKLNPMSRLQAGMETCKHIENVGQSPVGTTFLEVGTGRRINTPLAFWLLGAERIITVDLVL
;
A
#
# COMPACT_ATOMS: atom_id res chain seq x y z
N MET A 1 -13.56 2.58 4.54
CA MET A 1 -13.42 1.12 4.83
C MET A 1 -13.59 0.91 6.31
N ASN A 2 -14.38 -0.08 6.75
CA ASN A 2 -14.42 -0.45 8.17
C ASN A 2 -13.15 -1.26 8.49
N TRP A 3 -12.09 -0.56 8.92
CA TRP A 3 -10.77 -1.16 9.16
C TRP A 3 -10.82 -2.30 10.19
N LYS A 4 -11.75 -2.24 11.16
CA LYS A 4 -11.99 -3.31 12.14
C LYS A 4 -12.44 -4.60 11.47
N LEU A 5 -13.33 -4.51 10.48
CA LEU A 5 -13.78 -5.68 9.72
C LEU A 5 -12.63 -6.28 8.91
N LYS A 6 -11.83 -5.43 8.25
CA LYS A 6 -10.64 -5.89 7.52
C LYS A 6 -9.67 -6.63 8.45
N ALA A 7 -9.39 -6.07 9.62
CA ALA A 7 -8.50 -6.68 10.61
C ALA A 7 -9.05 -8.03 11.11
N LYS A 8 -10.35 -8.14 11.39
CA LYS A 8 -10.99 -9.43 11.75
C LYS A 8 -10.82 -10.48 10.66
N ILE A 9 -11.07 -10.12 9.40
CA ILE A 9 -10.89 -11.05 8.27
C ILE A 9 -9.41 -11.49 8.18
N GLN A 10 -8.47 -10.56 8.31
CA GLN A 10 -7.05 -10.89 8.29
C GLN A 10 -6.68 -11.85 9.43
N ASN A 11 -7.10 -11.57 10.66
CA ASN A 11 -6.81 -12.42 11.82
C ASN A 11 -7.44 -13.81 11.72
N LEU A 12 -8.60 -13.95 11.06
CA LEU A 12 -9.19 -15.26 10.82
C LEU A 12 -8.41 -16.04 9.76
N VAL A 13 -7.97 -15.37 8.68
CA VAL A 13 -7.20 -16.03 7.61
C VAL A 13 -5.81 -16.44 8.11
N SER A 14 -5.20 -15.71 9.04
CA SER A 14 -3.89 -16.07 9.63
C SER A 14 -3.91 -17.37 10.44
N LEU A 15 -5.09 -17.88 10.80
CA LEU A 15 -5.22 -19.17 11.50
C LEU A 15 -5.10 -20.37 10.54
N LEU A 16 -5.14 -20.13 9.22
CA LEU A 16 -4.94 -21.18 8.23
C LEU A 16 -3.45 -21.54 8.11
N PRO A 17 -3.10 -22.76 7.64
CA PRO A 17 -1.72 -23.10 7.30
C PRO A 17 -1.09 -22.06 6.36
N PRO A 18 0.20 -21.72 6.51
CA PRO A 18 0.82 -20.58 5.80
C PRO A 18 0.61 -20.58 4.27
N ASN A 19 0.75 -21.75 3.64
CA ASN A 19 0.57 -21.93 2.19
C ASN A 19 -0.87 -21.61 1.73
N ILE A 20 -1.84 -21.79 2.62
CA ILE A 20 -3.27 -21.56 2.37
C ILE A 20 -3.66 -20.14 2.78
N SER A 21 -3.18 -19.65 3.93
CA SER A 21 -3.44 -18.28 4.43
C SER A 21 -3.20 -17.23 3.35
N TYR A 22 -2.03 -17.23 2.72
CA TYR A 22 -1.66 -16.24 1.72
C TYR A 22 -2.57 -16.27 0.49
N SER A 23 -2.86 -17.48 -0.03
CA SER A 23 -3.68 -17.66 -1.23
C SER A 23 -5.14 -17.33 -0.97
N THR A 24 -5.68 -17.72 0.19
CA THR A 24 -7.03 -17.36 0.65
C THR A 24 -7.16 -15.84 0.82
N TYR A 25 -6.20 -15.19 1.48
CA TYR A 25 -6.25 -13.74 1.67
C TYR A 25 -6.22 -13.00 0.33
N TYR A 26 -5.36 -13.45 -0.58
CA TYR A 26 -5.28 -12.87 -1.92
C TYR A 26 -6.57 -13.04 -2.72
N TRP A 27 -7.18 -14.22 -2.67
CA TRP A 27 -8.46 -14.49 -3.29
C TRP A 27 -9.56 -13.59 -2.73
N ILE A 28 -9.63 -13.41 -1.41
CA ILE A 28 -10.58 -12.48 -0.76
C ILE A 28 -10.33 -11.05 -1.27
N GLN A 29 -9.07 -10.60 -1.35
CA GLN A 29 -8.76 -9.26 -1.84
C GLN A 29 -9.16 -9.03 -3.30
N ARG A 30 -9.02 -10.06 -4.16
CA ARG A 30 -9.42 -10.02 -5.59
C ARG A 30 -10.93 -10.02 -5.80
N ASN A 31 -11.68 -10.68 -4.93
CA ASN A 31 -13.14 -10.81 -5.09
C ASN A 31 -13.92 -9.79 -4.27
N PHE A 32 -13.41 -9.40 -3.09
CA PHE A 32 -14.11 -8.58 -2.10
C PHE A 32 -13.35 -7.30 -1.70
N GLY A 33 -12.03 -7.26 -1.91
CA GLY A 33 -11.17 -6.16 -1.44
C GLY A 33 -10.76 -5.12 -2.49
N SER A 34 -9.60 -4.52 -2.25
CA SER A 34 -9.03 -3.44 -3.07
C SER A 34 -8.39 -3.90 -4.38
N LEU A 35 -8.33 -5.21 -4.63
CA LEU A 35 -7.75 -5.80 -5.84
C LEU A 35 -8.80 -6.27 -6.85
N LYS A 36 -10.09 -5.97 -6.62
CA LYS A 36 -11.13 -6.23 -7.63
C LYS A 36 -10.79 -5.51 -8.93
N LYS A 37 -10.92 -6.20 -10.07
CA LYS A 37 -10.59 -5.66 -11.41
C LYS A 37 -11.26 -4.32 -11.68
N ASN A 38 -12.55 -4.19 -11.35
CA ASN A 38 -13.32 -2.96 -11.57
C ASN A 38 -12.96 -1.79 -10.63
N LYS A 39 -12.18 -2.03 -9.57
CA LYS A 39 -11.67 -0.99 -8.66
C LYS A 39 -10.18 -0.72 -8.82
N LEU A 40 -9.51 -1.49 -9.67
CA LEU A 40 -8.07 -1.41 -9.86
C LEU A 40 -7.74 -0.32 -10.86
N ASN A 41 -7.58 0.91 -10.37
CA ASN A 41 -6.94 1.98 -11.13
C ASN A 41 -5.43 1.96 -10.83
N PRO A 42 -4.55 1.65 -11.81
CA PRO A 42 -3.10 1.65 -11.60
C PRO A 42 -2.57 3.03 -11.22
N MET A 43 -3.20 4.11 -11.70
CA MET A 43 -2.75 5.49 -11.48
C MET A 43 -3.08 6.02 -10.09
N SER A 44 -4.14 5.54 -9.44
CA SER A 44 -4.64 6.17 -8.20
C SER A 44 -3.60 6.24 -7.07
N ARG A 45 -2.70 5.26 -6.99
CA ARG A 45 -1.64 5.23 -5.97
C ARG A 45 -0.37 5.98 -6.37
N LEU A 46 -0.11 6.11 -7.67
CA LEU A 46 0.92 7.02 -8.18
C LEU A 46 0.50 8.47 -7.92
N GLN A 47 -0.75 8.82 -8.24
CA GLN A 47 -1.32 10.14 -7.99
C GLN A 47 -1.26 10.52 -6.50
N ALA A 48 -1.65 9.61 -5.60
CA ALA A 48 -1.54 9.84 -4.17
C ALA A 48 -0.08 10.12 -3.71
N GLY A 49 0.89 9.43 -4.31
CA GLY A 49 2.32 9.71 -4.06
C GLY A 49 2.74 11.09 -4.55
N MET A 50 2.31 11.48 -5.75
CA MET A 50 2.56 12.83 -6.30
C MET A 50 1.93 13.92 -5.46
N GLU A 51 0.68 13.74 -5.01
CA GLU A 51 -0.02 14.68 -4.12
C GLU A 51 0.71 14.83 -2.79
N THR A 52 1.20 13.72 -2.22
CA THR A 52 1.98 13.75 -0.97
C THR A 52 3.27 14.56 -1.15
N CYS A 53 4.03 14.33 -2.22
CA CYS A 53 5.24 15.12 -2.50
C CYS A 53 4.91 16.60 -2.74
N LYS A 54 3.82 16.91 -3.44
CA LYS A 54 3.36 18.29 -3.63
C LYS A 54 3.04 18.96 -2.29
N HIS A 55 2.43 18.24 -1.34
CA HIS A 55 2.18 18.78 -0.01
C HIS A 55 3.47 19.04 0.78
N ILE A 56 4.50 18.19 0.62
CA ILE A 56 5.84 18.38 1.20
C ILE A 56 6.48 19.65 0.62
N GLU A 57 6.42 19.84 -0.70
CA GLU A 57 6.94 21.04 -1.37
C GLU A 57 6.22 22.32 -0.92
N ASN A 58 4.90 22.26 -0.75
CA ASN A 58 4.10 23.41 -0.32
C ASN A 58 4.43 23.90 1.10
N VAL A 59 5.03 23.06 1.95
CA VAL A 59 5.52 23.46 3.28
C VAL A 59 7.02 23.81 3.29
N GLY A 60 7.61 24.01 2.10
CA GLY A 60 9.01 24.42 1.93
C GLY A 60 10.03 23.29 2.11
N GLN A 61 9.58 22.03 2.09
CA GLN A 61 10.44 20.85 2.15
C GLN A 61 10.64 20.26 0.75
N SER A 62 11.56 19.30 0.58
CA SER A 62 11.78 18.61 -0.68
C SER A 62 11.70 17.09 -0.49
N PRO A 63 11.08 16.33 -1.41
CA PRO A 63 11.17 14.88 -1.41
C PRO A 63 12.55 14.38 -1.86
N VAL A 64 13.35 15.22 -2.53
CA VAL A 64 14.66 14.82 -3.09
C VAL A 64 15.67 14.55 -1.99
N GLY A 65 16.37 13.41 -2.08
CA GLY A 65 17.39 13.03 -1.10
C GLY A 65 16.84 12.59 0.26
N THR A 66 15.52 12.40 0.37
CA THR A 66 14.87 12.03 1.64
C THR A 66 14.66 10.54 1.79
N THR A 67 14.41 10.12 3.03
CA THR A 67 13.96 8.76 3.36
C THR A 67 12.47 8.78 3.73
N PHE A 68 11.66 8.00 3.00
CA PHE A 68 10.24 7.79 3.32
C PHE A 68 10.05 6.49 4.11
N LEU A 69 9.13 6.51 5.07
CA LEU A 69 8.58 5.31 5.72
C LEU A 69 7.10 5.18 5.32
N GLU A 70 6.79 4.16 4.53
CA GLU A 70 5.42 3.80 4.16
C GLU A 70 4.93 2.64 5.05
N VAL A 71 3.82 2.86 5.74
CA VAL A 71 3.15 1.82 6.55
C VAL A 71 1.90 1.35 5.82
N GLY A 72 1.81 0.05 5.57
CA GLY A 72 0.68 -0.60 4.92
C GLY A 72 0.71 -0.52 3.38
N THR A 73 1.88 -0.78 2.77
CA THR A 73 2.09 -0.81 1.31
C THR A 73 1.11 -1.76 0.59
N GLY A 74 0.65 -2.81 1.26
CA GLY A 74 -0.27 -3.77 0.68
C GLY A 74 0.40 -4.54 -0.45
N ARG A 75 -0.39 -4.82 -1.48
CA ARG A 75 0.06 -5.54 -2.68
C ARG A 75 0.33 -4.60 -3.87
N ARG A 76 0.58 -3.31 -3.61
CA ARG A 76 0.77 -2.30 -4.66
C ARG A 76 2.00 -1.45 -4.35
N ILE A 77 2.95 -1.41 -5.28
CA ILE A 77 4.21 -0.66 -5.16
C ILE A 77 4.14 0.76 -5.74
N ASN A 78 2.96 1.19 -6.19
CA ASN A 78 2.79 2.43 -6.94
C ASN A 78 3.17 3.69 -6.15
N THR A 79 2.81 3.77 -4.87
CA THR A 79 3.13 4.92 -4.01
C THR A 79 4.63 5.03 -3.72
N PRO A 80 5.34 3.97 -3.28
CA PRO A 80 6.78 4.05 -3.09
C PRO A 80 7.53 4.30 -4.40
N LEU A 81 7.01 3.80 -5.53
CA LEU A 81 7.54 4.11 -6.86
C LEU A 81 7.41 5.60 -7.20
N ALA A 82 6.29 6.25 -6.85
CA ALA A 82 6.13 7.69 -7.07
C ALA A 82 7.17 8.49 -6.27
N PHE A 83 7.40 8.14 -5.00
CA PHE A 83 8.42 8.81 -4.18
C PHE A 83 9.82 8.67 -4.77
N TRP A 84 10.18 7.47 -5.23
CA TRP A 84 11.46 7.25 -5.89
C TRP A 84 11.62 8.08 -7.17
N LEU A 85 10.59 8.11 -8.03
CA LEU A 85 10.59 8.91 -9.25
C LEU A 85 10.69 10.42 -8.98
N LEU A 86 10.23 10.87 -7.82
CA LEU A 86 10.30 12.26 -7.36
C LEU A 86 11.56 12.57 -6.54
N GLY A 87 12.54 11.65 -6.54
CA GLY A 87 13.89 11.89 -6.04
C GLY A 87 14.15 11.43 -4.61
N ALA A 88 13.23 10.70 -3.97
CA ALA A 88 13.52 10.09 -2.67
C ALA A 88 14.73 9.14 -2.78
N GLU A 89 15.66 9.25 -1.84
CA GLU A 89 16.86 8.40 -1.79
C GLU A 89 16.51 6.99 -1.33
N ARG A 90 15.60 6.89 -0.35
CA ARG A 90 15.24 5.62 0.27
C ARG A 90 13.75 5.59 0.59
N ILE A 91 13.12 4.45 0.34
CA ILE A 91 11.74 4.20 0.74
C ILE A 91 11.69 2.88 1.49
N ILE A 92 11.30 2.95 2.76
CA ILE A 92 11.13 1.81 3.65
C ILE A 92 9.65 1.49 3.68
N THR A 93 9.29 0.29 3.26
CA THR A 93 7.91 -0.19 3.28
C THR A 93 7.74 -1.22 4.38
N VAL A 94 6.68 -1.08 5.17
CA VAL A 94 6.33 -2.03 6.23
C VAL A 94 4.87 -2.43 6.06
N ASP A 95 4.61 -3.74 5.97
CA ASP A 95 3.24 -4.26 5.95
C ASP A 95 3.13 -5.49 6.85
N LEU A 96 1.91 -5.75 7.31
CA LEU A 96 1.60 -6.95 8.07
C LEU A 96 1.44 -8.10 7.08
N VAL A 97 2.37 -9.05 7.15
CA VAL A 97 2.34 -10.26 6.32
C VAL A 97 1.33 -11.25 6.91
N LEU A 98 0.57 -11.90 6.02
CA LEU A 98 -0.35 -13.00 6.30
C LEU A 98 0.23 -14.31 5.77
#